data_AF-A0A955BBY4-F1
#
_entry.id   AF-A0A955BBY4-F1
#
_cell.length_a   1.000
_cell.length_b   1.000
_cell.length_c   1.000
_cell.angle_alpha   90.00
_cell.angle_beta   90.00
_cell.angle_gamma   90.00
#
_symmetry.space_group_name_H-M   'P 1'
#
loop_
_entity.id
_entity.type
_entity.pdbx_description
1 polymer ?
#
loop_
_entity_poly.entity_id
_entity_poly.type
_entity_poly.pdbx_seq_one_letter_code
_entity_poly.pdbx_strand_id
1 'polypeptide(L)'
;SHGHTTIEGLVGIAIDAMATRRLAQIAETYDIPPELIKQTLATMDATSHTMVTFKDLLDAEKILGRNIIDDFFEVPGDVVMLTTNSSIDLASHARAPTDGWHRLAVAIRKLYLPDRAMHRNLNRFYDEVEKSVVDHADGTPGTVVNHERALSQVPPWDVIDANVLPGFDRIYELTLRYHSEHERARLRIAIAAYRRRTGQLPPTLDALVPAFLDHIPVDPMTGADFAYQPRRDESNALVGLETIDSRRMDLLRAQRIAPSIRGPRESKWRRYVARFSERYQLSAAQRTSAETILRDIESRAADFETTHGAKIETLIEEGKVDAARKQTVALDALFEQLCQRLNRLPTVQQRASANSKTGDTPDRRP
;
A
#
# COMPACT_ATOMS: atom_id res chain seq x y z
N SER A 1 -20.52 6.20 16.44
CA SER A 1 -19.52 5.24 15.94
C SER A 1 -19.12 4.37 17.12
N HIS A 2 -19.16 3.04 16.98
CA HIS A 2 -18.56 2.17 18.00
C HIS A 2 -17.05 2.32 17.81
N GLY A 3 -16.37 2.98 18.75
CA GLY A 3 -14.92 3.15 18.66
C GLY A 3 -14.26 1.79 18.80
N HIS A 4 -13.81 1.22 17.70
CA HIS A 4 -13.04 -0.01 17.73
C HIS A 4 -11.72 0.25 18.44
N THR A 5 -11.35 -0.63 19.37
CA THR A 5 -10.03 -0.55 19.98
C THR A 5 -8.98 -1.07 19.01
N THR A 6 -7.74 -0.59 19.12
CA THR A 6 -6.60 -1.11 18.34
C THR A 6 -6.47 -2.63 18.49
N ILE A 7 -6.76 -3.17 19.67
CA ILE A 7 -6.73 -4.61 19.95
C ILE A 7 -7.79 -5.35 19.13
N GLU A 8 -9.03 -4.86 19.09
CA GLU A 8 -10.11 -5.45 18.29
C GLU A 8 -9.74 -5.47 16.80
N GLY A 9 -9.17 -4.37 16.29
CA GLY A 9 -8.69 -4.29 14.91
C GLY A 9 -7.59 -5.31 14.60
N LEU A 10 -6.59 -5.44 15.47
CA LEU A 10 -5.52 -6.43 15.31
C LEU A 10 -6.00 -7.87 15.38
N VAL A 11 -6.98 -8.17 16.23
CA VAL A 11 -7.59 -9.52 16.32
C VAL A 11 -8.40 -9.81 15.05
N GLY A 12 -9.17 -8.84 14.54
CA GLY A 12 -9.88 -8.96 13.27
C GLY A 12 -8.94 -9.28 12.11
N ILE A 13 -7.84 -8.52 12.00
CA ILE A 13 -6.77 -8.75 11.02
C ILE A 13 -6.20 -10.18 11.12
N ALA A 14 -5.93 -10.66 12.34
CA ALA A 14 -5.35 -11.99 12.53
C ALA A 14 -6.32 -13.10 12.11
N ILE A 15 -7.60 -12.99 12.46
CA ILE A 15 -8.64 -13.95 12.08
C ILE A 15 -8.78 -14.00 10.56
N ASP A 16 -8.87 -12.84 9.92
CA ASP A 16 -9.01 -12.77 8.46
C ASP A 16 -7.77 -13.29 7.72
N ALA A 17 -6.56 -12.99 8.22
CA ALA A 17 -5.32 -13.54 7.68
C ALA A 17 -5.30 -15.08 7.71
N MET A 18 -5.82 -15.69 8.79
CA MET A 18 -5.94 -17.14 8.89
C MET A 18 -6.96 -17.70 7.90
N ALA A 19 -8.13 -17.06 7.76
CA ALA A 19 -9.17 -17.45 6.82
C ALA A 19 -8.65 -17.37 5.37
N THR A 20 -8.03 -16.25 5.01
CA THR A 20 -7.41 -15.98 3.70
C THR A 20 -6.37 -17.05 3.34
N ARG A 21 -5.46 -17.39 4.27
CA ARG A 21 -4.47 -18.45 4.06
C ARG A 21 -5.12 -19.81 3.82
N ARG A 22 -6.19 -20.11 4.57
CA ARG A 22 -6.91 -21.38 4.41
C ARG A 22 -7.60 -21.46 3.05
N LEU A 23 -8.22 -20.37 2.59
CA LEU A 23 -8.85 -20.29 1.26
C LEU A 23 -7.83 -20.51 0.13
N ALA A 24 -6.67 -19.85 0.20
CA ALA A 24 -5.60 -20.04 -0.78
C ALA A 24 -5.11 -21.51 -0.80
N GLN A 25 -4.92 -22.11 0.37
CA GLN A 25 -4.53 -23.52 0.47
C GLN A 25 -5.58 -24.47 -0.12
N ILE A 26 -6.86 -24.23 0.14
CA ILE A 26 -7.96 -25.04 -0.41
C ILE A 26 -7.99 -24.89 -1.93
N ALA A 27 -7.86 -23.67 -2.45
CA ALA A 27 -7.86 -23.40 -3.89
C ALA A 27 -6.74 -24.13 -4.63
N GLU A 28 -5.57 -24.29 -4.00
CA GLU A 28 -4.43 -25.02 -4.56
C GLU A 28 -4.57 -26.55 -4.48
N THR A 29 -5.20 -27.05 -3.42
CA THR A 29 -5.24 -28.48 -3.09
C THR A 29 -6.43 -29.19 -3.73
N TYR A 30 -7.62 -28.57 -3.68
CA TYR A 30 -8.87 -29.21 -4.08
C TYR A 30 -9.36 -28.67 -5.41
N ASP A 31 -10.03 -29.51 -6.20
CA ASP A 31 -10.63 -29.11 -7.47
C ASP A 31 -11.91 -28.28 -7.27
N ILE A 32 -11.74 -27.00 -6.92
CA ILE A 32 -12.84 -26.06 -6.72
C ILE A 32 -13.35 -25.55 -8.08
N PRO A 33 -14.67 -25.60 -8.36
CA PRO A 33 -15.24 -25.05 -9.59
C PRO A 33 -14.99 -23.53 -9.69
N PRO A 34 -14.81 -22.99 -10.91
CA PRO A 34 -14.44 -21.58 -11.13
C PRO A 34 -15.49 -20.59 -10.60
N GLU A 35 -16.77 -20.97 -10.59
CA GLU A 35 -17.83 -20.13 -10.03
C GLU A 35 -17.68 -19.92 -8.52
N LEU A 36 -17.28 -20.96 -7.78
CA LEU A 36 -17.07 -20.85 -6.33
C LEU A 36 -15.83 -20.01 -6.03
N ILE A 37 -14.80 -20.07 -6.88
CA ILE A 37 -13.62 -19.19 -6.79
C ILE A 37 -14.05 -17.73 -6.94
N LYS A 38 -14.85 -17.41 -7.96
CA LYS A 38 -15.35 -16.05 -8.18
C LYS A 38 -16.19 -15.56 -7.01
N GLN A 39 -17.08 -16.39 -6.48
CA GLN A 39 -17.87 -16.08 -5.29
C GLN A 39 -16.99 -15.87 -4.05
N THR A 40 -15.94 -16.69 -3.88
CA THR A 40 -15.00 -16.57 -2.77
C THR A 40 -14.23 -15.25 -2.85
N LEU A 41 -13.74 -14.88 -4.03
CA LEU A 41 -13.06 -13.60 -4.25
C LEU A 41 -13.99 -12.42 -3.95
N ALA A 42 -15.24 -12.45 -4.44
CA ALA A 42 -16.22 -11.41 -4.15
C ALA A 42 -16.54 -11.32 -2.64
N THR A 43 -16.53 -12.45 -1.92
CA THR A 43 -16.74 -12.47 -0.46
C THR A 43 -15.53 -11.93 0.29
N MET A 44 -14.32 -12.24 -0.17
CA MET A 44 -13.08 -11.67 0.37
C MET A 44 -13.07 -10.15 0.19
N ASP A 45 -13.41 -9.66 -0.99
CA ASP A 45 -13.50 -8.22 -1.30
C ASP A 45 -14.58 -7.56 -0.43
N ALA A 46 -15.77 -8.16 -0.28
CA ALA A 46 -16.81 -7.62 0.60
C ALA A 46 -16.39 -7.61 2.08
N THR A 47 -15.66 -8.62 2.54
CA THR A 47 -15.19 -8.71 3.93
C THR A 47 -14.09 -7.70 4.21
N SER A 48 -13.15 -7.50 3.29
CA SER A 48 -12.07 -6.53 3.46
C SER A 48 -12.59 -5.10 3.61
N HIS A 49 -13.69 -4.75 2.93
CA HIS A 49 -14.39 -3.47 3.11
C HIS A 49 -15.08 -3.30 4.47
N THR A 50 -15.38 -4.38 5.19
CA THR A 50 -15.93 -4.30 6.55
C THR A 50 -14.87 -4.24 7.65
N MET A 51 -13.61 -4.48 7.30
CA MET A 51 -12.51 -4.44 8.25
C MET A 51 -12.17 -3.00 8.62
N VAL A 52 -11.65 -2.82 9.84
CA VAL A 52 -11.15 -1.53 10.33
C VAL A 52 -10.07 -1.05 9.36
N THR A 53 -10.24 0.14 8.80
CA THR A 53 -9.27 0.68 7.84
C THR A 53 -7.99 1.08 8.56
N PHE A 54 -6.87 1.19 7.82
CA PHE A 54 -5.65 1.75 8.40
C PHE A 54 -5.89 3.15 8.98
N LYS A 55 -6.70 3.97 8.31
CA LYS A 55 -7.08 5.30 8.80
C LYS A 55 -7.83 5.23 10.12
N ASP A 56 -8.78 4.31 10.27
CA ASP A 56 -9.51 4.12 11.53
C ASP A 56 -8.58 3.69 12.67
N LEU A 57 -7.63 2.80 12.39
CA LEU A 57 -6.59 2.41 13.36
C LEU A 57 -5.72 3.61 13.74
N LEU A 58 -5.28 4.39 12.75
CA LEU A 58 -4.45 5.58 12.95
C LEU A 58 -5.18 6.66 13.76
N ASP A 59 -6.47 6.87 13.49
CA ASP A 59 -7.31 7.83 14.22
C ASP A 59 -7.54 7.37 15.67
N ALA A 60 -7.88 6.10 15.88
CA ALA A 60 -8.03 5.51 17.22
C ALA A 60 -6.72 5.62 18.03
N GLU A 61 -5.60 5.42 17.36
CA GLU A 61 -4.28 5.49 17.96
C GLU A 61 -3.84 6.94 18.25
N LYS A 62 -4.14 7.89 17.35
CA LYS A 62 -3.94 9.33 17.57
C LYS A 62 -4.72 9.82 18.78
N ILE A 63 -5.94 9.31 18.97
CA ILE A 63 -6.74 9.57 20.18
C ILE A 63 -6.06 8.97 21.41
N LEU A 64 -5.60 7.71 21.34
CA LEU A 64 -4.89 7.07 22.44
C LEU A 64 -3.61 7.83 22.84
N GLY A 65 -2.78 8.21 21.87
CA GLY A 65 -1.55 8.96 22.12
C GLY A 65 -1.82 10.32 22.78
N ARG A 66 -2.88 11.02 22.34
CA ARG A 66 -3.31 12.26 23.00
C ARG A 66 -3.76 12.03 24.43
N ASN A 67 -4.60 11.01 24.66
CA ASN A 67 -5.06 10.65 25.99
C ASN A 67 -3.88 10.27 26.91
N ILE A 68 -2.86 9.58 26.40
CA ILE A 68 -1.64 9.26 27.16
C ILE A 68 -0.90 10.53 27.57
N ILE A 69 -0.78 11.53 26.68
CA ILE A 69 -0.16 12.82 27.00
C ILE A 69 -1.00 13.56 28.05
N ASP A 70 -2.31 13.66 27.84
CA ASP A 70 -3.26 14.31 28.76
C ASP A 70 -3.18 13.65 30.15
N ASP A 71 -3.30 12.33 30.21
CA ASP A 71 -3.18 11.54 31.45
C ASP A 71 -1.81 11.72 32.09
N PHE A 72 -0.73 11.79 31.30
CA PHE A 72 0.61 12.06 31.82
C PHE A 72 0.70 13.46 32.46
N PHE A 73 -0.09 14.44 32.07
CA PHE A 73 -0.10 15.76 32.69
C PHE A 73 -1.16 15.94 33.78
N GLU A 74 -2.19 15.09 33.81
CA GLU A 74 -3.33 15.20 34.74
C GLU A 74 -3.33 14.15 35.85
N VAL A 75 -2.86 12.93 35.58
CA VAL A 75 -2.93 11.81 36.53
C VAL A 75 -1.72 11.80 37.48
N PRO A 76 -1.96 11.76 38.81
CA PRO A 76 -0.94 11.49 39.81
C PRO A 76 -0.31 10.10 39.57
N GLY A 77 0.91 10.08 39.08
CA GLY A 77 1.69 8.85 38.94
C GLY A 77 3.18 9.14 38.96
N ASP A 78 3.94 8.24 39.59
CA ASP A 78 5.39 8.23 39.50
C ASP A 78 5.79 8.15 38.02
N VAL A 79 6.72 9.03 37.62
CA VAL A 79 7.33 9.07 36.28
C VAL A 79 7.93 7.71 35.88
N VAL A 80 8.14 6.82 36.86
CA VAL A 80 8.62 5.43 36.74
C VAL A 80 7.65 4.51 35.97
N MET A 81 6.37 4.87 35.82
CA MET A 81 5.38 4.06 35.08
C MET A 81 5.67 3.93 33.57
N LEU A 82 6.44 4.84 32.97
CA LEU A 82 6.73 4.78 31.52
C LEU A 82 7.96 3.94 31.17
N THR A 83 8.84 3.66 32.13
CA THR A 83 10.06 2.88 31.89
C THR A 83 9.95 1.43 32.34
N THR A 84 8.90 1.09 33.10
CA THR A 84 8.67 -0.27 33.57
C THR A 84 7.44 -0.84 32.85
N ASN A 85 7.55 -2.06 32.33
CA ASN A 85 6.49 -2.83 31.64
C ASN A 85 5.24 -3.13 32.52
N SER A 86 5.01 -2.37 33.59
CA SER A 86 3.80 -2.44 34.40
C SER A 86 2.63 -1.98 33.54
N SER A 87 1.75 -2.92 33.20
CA SER A 87 0.44 -2.66 32.60
C SER A 87 -0.23 -1.49 33.32
N ILE A 88 -0.50 -0.42 32.57
CA ILE A 88 -1.24 0.74 33.03
C ILE A 88 -2.59 0.23 33.56
N ASP A 89 -2.76 0.21 34.87
CA ASP A 89 -4.04 -0.13 35.48
C ASP A 89 -4.99 1.06 35.36
N LEU A 90 -5.52 1.24 34.14
CA LEU A 90 -6.53 2.25 33.79
C LEU A 90 -7.81 2.10 34.63
N ALA A 91 -8.01 0.99 35.35
CA ALA A 91 -9.16 0.82 36.23
C ALA A 91 -8.94 1.45 37.63
N SER A 92 -7.71 1.82 37.99
CA SER A 92 -7.34 2.32 39.33
C SER A 92 -7.48 3.84 39.51
N HIS A 93 -8.53 4.45 38.92
CA HIS A 93 -8.92 5.87 39.13
C HIS A 93 -9.41 6.18 40.56
N ALA A 94 -8.96 5.41 41.56
CA ALA A 94 -9.32 5.55 42.95
C ALA A 94 -8.66 6.79 43.57
N ARG A 95 -9.36 7.93 43.43
CA ARG A 95 -9.15 9.22 44.12
C ARG A 95 -7.78 9.86 43.92
N ALA A 96 -7.75 10.95 43.14
CA ALA A 96 -6.61 11.86 43.08
C ALA A 96 -6.16 12.21 44.52
N PRO A 97 -4.90 11.93 44.90
CA PRO A 97 -4.36 12.37 46.18
C PRO A 97 -4.46 13.88 46.23
N THR A 98 -5.27 14.42 47.13
CA THR A 98 -5.46 15.87 47.29
C THR A 98 -4.31 16.54 48.03
N ASP A 99 -3.14 15.90 48.12
CA ASP A 99 -2.02 16.45 48.87
C ASP A 99 -1.32 17.61 48.11
N GLY A 100 -0.67 18.49 48.86
CA GLY A 100 0.01 19.66 48.27
C GLY A 100 1.23 19.30 47.42
N TRP A 101 1.86 18.14 47.69
CA TRP A 101 3.03 17.67 46.97
C TRP A 101 2.67 17.21 45.56
N HIS A 102 1.48 16.64 45.38
CA HIS A 102 0.94 16.22 44.09
C HIS A 102 0.73 17.42 43.16
N ARG A 103 0.07 18.48 43.66
CA ARG A 103 -0.13 19.72 42.90
C ARG A 103 1.20 20.34 42.51
N LEU A 104 2.20 20.30 43.41
CA LEU A 104 3.54 20.78 43.13
C LEU A 104 4.24 19.94 42.05
N ALA A 105 4.18 18.61 42.11
CA ALA A 105 4.78 17.73 41.11
C ALA A 105 4.19 17.96 39.71
N VAL A 106 2.86 18.08 39.60
CA VAL A 106 2.18 18.42 38.34
C VAL A 106 2.59 19.80 37.84
N ALA A 107 2.67 20.80 38.72
CA ALA A 107 3.10 22.15 38.36
C ALA A 107 4.56 22.17 37.85
N ILE A 108 5.46 21.45 38.53
CA ILE A 108 6.85 21.28 38.09
C ILE A 108 6.89 20.58 36.72
N ARG A 109 6.13 19.49 36.53
CA ARG A 109 6.05 18.78 35.25
C ARG A 109 5.61 19.71 34.12
N LYS A 110 4.54 20.50 34.31
CA LYS A 110 4.06 21.49 33.34
C LYS A 110 5.03 22.65 33.10
N LEU A 111 5.90 22.95 34.06
CA LEU A 111 6.93 23.99 33.91
C LEU A 111 8.11 23.49 33.07
N TYR A 112 8.55 22.24 33.27
CA TYR A 112 9.74 21.69 32.63
C TYR A 112 9.45 20.93 31.33
N LEU A 113 8.25 20.41 31.14
CA LEU A 113 7.85 19.69 29.93
C LEU A 113 6.82 20.51 29.14
N PRO A 114 7.10 20.82 27.86
CA PRO A 114 6.20 21.60 27.03
C PRO A 114 5.09 20.71 26.47
N ASP A 115 4.03 20.51 27.25
CA ASP A 115 2.81 19.78 26.89
C ASP A 115 2.31 20.08 25.45
N ARG A 116 2.11 21.37 25.13
CA ARG A 116 1.70 21.81 23.79
C ARG A 116 2.70 21.47 22.68
N ALA A 117 3.97 21.28 23.00
CA ALA A 117 4.95 20.85 22.02
C ALA A 117 4.86 19.34 21.77
N MET A 118 4.63 18.53 22.81
CA MET A 118 4.41 17.07 22.70
C MET A 118 3.19 16.77 21.83
N HIS A 119 2.04 17.38 22.13
CA HIS A 119 0.86 17.21 21.26
C HIS A 119 1.11 17.66 19.82
N ARG A 120 1.91 18.71 19.59
CA ARG A 120 2.25 19.16 18.23
C ARG A 120 3.19 18.19 17.53
N ASN A 121 4.13 17.57 18.24
CA ASN A 121 5.03 16.57 17.68
C ASN A 121 4.27 15.30 17.33
N LEU A 122 3.45 14.78 18.26
CA LEU A 122 2.56 13.65 18.02
C LEU A 122 1.63 13.91 16.84
N ASN A 123 0.94 15.05 16.80
CA ASN A 123 0.06 15.38 15.68
C ASN A 123 0.83 15.51 14.36
N ARG A 124 2.02 16.14 14.37
CA ARG A 124 2.87 16.23 13.18
C ARG A 124 3.26 14.84 12.69
N PHE A 125 3.65 13.93 13.57
CA PHE A 125 3.95 12.55 13.23
C PHE A 125 2.75 11.89 12.53
N TYR A 126 1.57 11.97 13.14
CA TYR A 126 0.36 11.39 12.54
C TYR A 126 -0.02 12.01 11.22
N ASP A 127 0.08 13.34 11.10
CA ASP A 127 -0.21 14.04 9.86
C ASP A 127 0.83 13.69 8.77
N GLU A 128 2.09 13.43 9.13
CA GLU A 128 3.13 12.93 8.21
C GLU A 128 2.88 11.49 7.79
N VAL A 129 2.47 10.62 8.73
CA VAL A 129 2.04 9.25 8.43
C VAL A 129 0.85 9.29 7.49
N GLU A 130 -0.20 10.02 7.82
CA GLU A 130 -1.42 10.17 7.01
C GLU A 130 -1.09 10.73 5.62
N LYS A 131 -0.27 11.79 5.50
CA LYS A 131 0.18 12.31 4.21
C LYS A 131 1.03 11.33 3.43
N SER A 132 1.79 10.48 4.11
CA SER A 132 2.56 9.43 3.45
C SER A 132 1.66 8.30 2.97
N VAL A 133 0.43 8.16 3.50
CA VAL A 133 -0.66 7.34 2.94
C VAL A 133 -1.23 8.10 1.78
N VAL A 134 -0.41 8.23 0.73
CA VAL A 134 -0.90 8.66 -0.56
C VAL A 134 -1.65 7.47 -1.14
N ASP A 135 -2.93 7.67 -1.43
CA ASP A 135 -3.72 6.74 -2.23
C ASP A 135 -2.93 6.42 -3.50
N HIS A 136 -2.63 5.14 -3.72
CA HIS A 136 -2.17 4.71 -5.03
C HIS A 136 -3.24 5.11 -6.07
N ALA A 137 -2.85 5.27 -7.33
CA ALA A 137 -3.80 5.63 -8.40
C ALA A 137 -4.97 4.63 -8.58
N ASP A 138 -4.91 3.47 -7.91
CA ASP A 138 -5.96 2.46 -7.83
C ASP A 138 -6.76 2.48 -6.50
N GLY A 139 -6.55 3.50 -5.65
CA GLY A 139 -7.21 3.65 -4.35
C GLY A 139 -6.65 2.76 -3.24
N THR A 140 -5.57 2.00 -3.48
CA THR A 140 -4.97 1.18 -2.42
C THR A 140 -3.97 1.99 -1.58
N PRO A 141 -4.03 1.92 -0.24
CA PRO A 141 -3.10 2.65 0.62
C PRO A 141 -1.72 1.97 0.59
N GLY A 142 -0.76 2.60 -0.09
CA GLY A 142 0.64 2.20 0.00
C GLY A 142 1.47 3.30 0.61
N THR A 143 1.92 3.07 1.85
CA THR A 143 2.78 3.97 2.60
C THR A 143 4.19 3.40 2.68
N VAL A 144 5.19 4.27 2.75
CA VAL A 144 6.47 3.90 3.34
C VAL A 144 6.80 5.01 4.33
N VAL A 145 6.29 4.88 5.55
CA VAL A 145 6.70 5.76 6.66
C VAL A 145 8.17 5.46 6.94
N ASN A 146 9.05 6.46 6.77
CA ASN A 146 10.44 6.32 7.23
C ASN A 146 10.47 6.55 8.74
N HIS A 147 10.21 5.47 9.49
CA HIS A 147 10.09 5.51 10.95
C HIS A 147 11.35 6.02 11.64
N GLU A 148 12.54 5.64 11.16
CA GLU A 148 13.81 6.13 11.70
C GLU A 148 13.96 7.66 11.53
N ARG A 149 13.53 8.18 10.38
CA ARG A 149 13.47 9.62 10.14
C ARG A 149 12.42 10.30 11.02
N ALA A 150 11.31 9.64 11.30
CA ALA A 150 10.27 10.19 12.16
C ALA A 150 10.73 10.24 13.63
N LEU A 151 11.31 9.15 14.14
CA LEU A 151 11.89 9.07 15.48
C LEU A 151 13.04 10.07 15.69
N SER A 152 13.92 10.24 14.70
CA SER A 152 15.03 11.20 14.81
C SER A 152 14.59 12.67 14.83
N GLN A 153 13.34 12.97 14.45
CA GLN A 153 12.76 14.31 14.59
C GLN A 153 12.12 14.54 15.95
N VAL A 154 11.88 13.48 16.73
CA VAL A 154 11.36 13.57 18.10
C VAL A 154 12.45 14.15 18.97
N PRO A 155 12.20 15.30 19.63
CA PRO A 155 13.19 15.88 20.52
C PRO A 155 13.56 14.91 21.65
N PRO A 156 14.82 14.84 22.11
CA PRO A 156 15.22 13.90 23.15
C PRO A 156 14.47 14.04 24.49
N TRP A 157 13.84 15.19 24.74
CA TRP A 157 13.02 15.44 25.94
C TRP A 157 11.58 14.89 25.81
N ASP A 158 11.15 14.52 24.61
CA ASP A 158 9.81 14.01 24.32
C ASP A 158 9.77 12.49 24.51
N VAL A 159 9.93 12.08 25.77
CA VAL A 159 10.06 10.67 26.16
C VAL A 159 8.78 9.88 25.85
N ILE A 160 7.61 10.53 25.86
CA ILE A 160 6.33 9.87 25.54
C ILE A 160 6.32 9.46 24.08
N ASP A 161 6.52 10.42 23.17
CA ASP A 161 6.54 10.13 21.73
C ASP A 161 7.63 9.10 21.41
N ALA A 162 8.83 9.22 22.01
CA ALA A 162 9.92 8.27 21.79
C ALA A 162 9.58 6.82 22.18
N ASN A 163 8.73 6.59 23.20
CA ASN A 163 8.33 5.25 23.64
C ASN A 163 7.09 4.73 22.92
N VAL A 164 6.18 5.63 22.53
CA VAL A 164 4.88 5.29 21.97
C VAL A 164 5.01 5.00 20.46
N LEU A 165 5.81 5.78 19.74
CA LEU A 165 5.98 5.67 18.29
C LEU A 165 6.46 4.29 17.79
N PRO A 166 7.41 3.58 18.43
CA PRO A 166 7.82 2.24 17.98
C PRO A 166 6.68 1.21 17.99
N GLY A 167 5.73 1.33 18.91
CA GLY A 167 4.55 0.47 18.95
C GLY A 167 3.67 0.65 17.70
N PHE A 168 3.64 1.86 17.16
CA PHE A 168 2.81 2.23 16.02
C PHE A 168 3.38 1.74 14.71
N ASP A 169 4.70 1.80 14.54
CA ASP A 169 5.38 1.18 13.40
C ASP A 169 5.02 -0.31 13.30
N ARG A 170 4.90 -0.98 14.44
CA ARG A 170 4.51 -2.38 14.47
C ARG A 170 3.07 -2.62 14.02
N ILE A 171 2.12 -1.80 14.45
CA ILE A 171 0.71 -1.90 14.05
C ILE A 171 0.59 -1.64 12.54
N TYR A 172 1.25 -0.59 12.07
CA TYR A 172 1.31 -0.23 10.67
C TYR A 172 1.87 -1.37 9.82
N GLU A 173 2.99 -1.94 10.24
CA GLU A 173 3.62 -3.07 9.56
C GLU A 173 2.73 -4.32 9.54
N LEU A 174 2.03 -4.62 10.63
CA LEU A 174 1.08 -5.73 10.70
C LEU A 174 -0.07 -5.53 9.70
N THR A 175 -0.55 -4.31 9.58
CA THR A 175 -1.63 -3.93 8.64
C THR A 175 -1.16 -4.08 7.19
N LEU A 176 0.02 -3.55 6.85
CA LEU A 176 0.63 -3.75 5.52
C LEU A 176 0.82 -5.23 5.18
N ARG A 177 1.34 -6.00 6.13
CA ARG A 177 1.56 -7.43 5.96
C ARG A 177 0.24 -8.15 5.69
N TYR A 178 -0.80 -7.79 6.45
CA TYR A 178 -2.14 -8.33 6.26
C TYR A 178 -2.67 -8.07 4.85
N HIS A 179 -2.65 -6.82 4.38
CA HIS A 179 -3.10 -6.49 3.02
C HIS A 179 -2.25 -7.19 1.95
N SER A 180 -0.93 -7.29 2.15
CA SER A 180 -0.05 -8.02 1.22
C SER A 180 -0.42 -9.49 1.14
N GLU A 181 -0.66 -10.15 2.28
CA GLU A 181 -1.12 -11.53 2.33
C GLU A 181 -2.48 -11.72 1.66
N HIS A 182 -3.40 -10.75 1.83
CA HIS A 182 -4.69 -10.75 1.18
C HIS A 182 -4.56 -10.74 -0.35
N GLU A 183 -3.78 -9.81 -0.90
CA GLU A 183 -3.55 -9.73 -2.34
C GLU A 183 -2.78 -10.93 -2.90
N ARG A 184 -1.81 -11.47 -2.14
CA ARG A 184 -1.11 -12.72 -2.51
C ARG A 184 -2.07 -13.88 -2.60
N ALA A 185 -2.98 -14.03 -1.64
CA ALA A 185 -3.98 -15.09 -1.66
C ALA A 185 -4.93 -14.93 -2.85
N ARG A 186 -5.40 -13.72 -3.14
CA ARG A 186 -6.22 -13.40 -4.31
C ARG A 186 -5.53 -13.81 -5.62
N LEU A 187 -4.25 -13.46 -5.77
CA LEU A 187 -3.43 -13.88 -6.92
C LEU A 187 -3.29 -15.40 -7.01
N ARG A 188 -3.02 -16.10 -5.90
CA ARG A 188 -2.90 -17.57 -5.88
C ARG A 188 -4.20 -18.25 -6.30
N ILE A 189 -5.34 -17.75 -5.83
CA ILE A 189 -6.67 -18.24 -6.19
C ILE A 189 -6.92 -18.03 -7.69
N ALA A 190 -6.61 -16.85 -8.24
CA ALA A 190 -6.74 -16.57 -9.67
C ALA A 190 -5.83 -17.45 -10.54
N ILE A 191 -4.58 -17.69 -10.11
CA ILE A 191 -3.63 -18.59 -10.79
C ILE A 191 -4.13 -20.04 -10.78
N ALA A 192 -4.68 -20.50 -9.66
CA ALA A 192 -5.28 -21.83 -9.57
C ALA A 192 -6.46 -21.98 -10.53
N ALA A 193 -7.33 -20.96 -10.63
CA ALA A 193 -8.44 -20.92 -11.58
C ALA A 193 -7.96 -20.94 -13.04
N TYR A 194 -6.93 -20.15 -13.37
CA TYR A 194 -6.31 -20.16 -14.70
C TYR A 194 -5.78 -21.55 -15.06
N ARG A 195 -5.04 -22.18 -14.16
CA ARG A 195 -4.46 -23.52 -14.37
C ARG A 195 -5.52 -24.57 -14.62
N ARG A 196 -6.64 -24.52 -13.91
CA ARG A 196 -7.76 -25.44 -14.15
C ARG A 196 -8.35 -25.29 -15.54
N ARG A 197 -8.54 -24.04 -15.98
CA ARG A 197 -9.16 -23.76 -17.28
C ARG A 197 -8.25 -24.14 -18.45
N THR A 198 -6.94 -23.93 -18.34
CA THR A 198 -6.00 -24.09 -19.46
C THR A 198 -5.12 -25.34 -19.36
N GLY A 199 -5.07 -25.99 -18.19
CA GLY A 199 -4.14 -27.06 -17.88
C GLY A 199 -2.70 -26.60 -17.61
N GLN A 200 -2.41 -25.30 -17.70
CA GLN A 200 -1.05 -24.73 -17.57
C GLN A 200 -1.01 -23.56 -16.61
N LEU A 201 0.14 -23.31 -15.97
CA LEU A 201 0.33 -22.08 -15.21
C LEU A 201 0.34 -20.87 -16.16
N PRO A 202 -0.16 -19.70 -15.73
CA PRO A 202 -0.11 -18.50 -16.55
C PRO A 202 1.35 -18.11 -16.79
N PRO A 203 1.74 -17.69 -18.01
CA PRO A 203 3.12 -17.28 -18.28
C PRO A 203 3.50 -16.00 -17.53
N THR A 204 2.51 -15.11 -17.30
CA THR A 204 2.66 -13.83 -16.58
C THR A 204 1.40 -13.56 -15.77
N LEU A 205 1.48 -12.67 -14.76
CA LEU A 205 0.31 -12.25 -14.00
C LEU A 205 -0.73 -11.54 -14.88
N ASP A 206 -0.29 -10.78 -15.90
CA ASP A 206 -1.19 -10.09 -16.83
C ASP A 206 -2.19 -11.03 -17.54
N ALA A 207 -1.85 -12.31 -17.73
CA ALA A 207 -2.73 -13.31 -18.35
C ALA A 207 -3.98 -13.63 -17.50
N LEU A 208 -4.00 -13.21 -16.23
CA LEU A 208 -5.15 -13.35 -15.34
C LEU A 208 -6.24 -12.32 -15.64
N VAL A 209 -5.87 -11.19 -16.26
CA VAL A 209 -6.78 -10.08 -16.60
C VAL A 209 -7.28 -10.25 -18.03
N PRO A 210 -8.57 -9.98 -18.34
CA PRO A 210 -9.66 -9.59 -17.42
C PRO A 210 -10.48 -10.79 -16.90
N ALA A 211 -10.06 -12.02 -17.20
CA ALA A 211 -10.91 -13.19 -17.01
C ALA A 211 -11.10 -13.61 -15.54
N PHE A 212 -10.07 -13.41 -14.71
CA PHE A 212 -10.05 -13.84 -13.30
C PHE A 212 -9.85 -12.67 -12.33
N LEU A 213 -9.24 -11.58 -12.80
CA LEU A 213 -8.99 -10.36 -12.04
C LEU A 213 -9.30 -9.14 -12.91
N ASP A 214 -9.74 -8.06 -12.29
CA ASP A 214 -9.96 -6.78 -12.97
C ASP A 214 -8.64 -6.09 -13.33
N HIS A 215 -7.67 -6.15 -12.42
CA HIS A 215 -6.31 -5.66 -12.60
C HIS A 215 -5.34 -6.46 -11.71
N ILE A 216 -4.03 -6.30 -11.95
CA ILE A 216 -3.00 -6.90 -11.09
C ILE A 216 -2.76 -5.98 -9.89
N PRO A 217 -2.97 -6.47 -8.65
CA PRO A 217 -2.76 -5.69 -7.45
C PRO A 217 -1.27 -5.41 -7.25
N VAL A 218 -0.99 -4.30 -6.58
CA VAL A 218 0.36 -3.94 -6.12
C VAL A 218 0.56 -4.53 -4.72
N ASP A 219 1.78 -4.95 -4.40
CA ASP A 219 2.10 -5.40 -3.05
C ASP A 219 2.14 -4.18 -2.11
N PRO A 220 1.18 -4.01 -1.18
CA PRO A 220 1.13 -2.86 -0.30
C PRO A 220 2.35 -2.77 0.62
N MET A 221 3.03 -3.89 0.89
CA MET A 221 4.19 -3.91 1.78
C MET A 221 5.47 -3.39 1.13
N THR A 222 5.62 -3.55 -0.19
CA THR A 222 6.80 -3.11 -0.94
C THR A 222 6.52 -1.94 -1.88
N GLY A 223 5.24 -1.72 -2.21
CA GLY A 223 4.73 -0.88 -3.29
C GLY A 223 5.01 -1.44 -4.69
N ALA A 224 5.66 -2.60 -4.83
CA ALA A 224 6.07 -3.16 -6.13
C ALA A 224 5.01 -4.12 -6.68
N ASP A 225 5.09 -4.41 -7.98
CA ASP A 225 4.34 -5.53 -8.54
C ASP A 225 4.77 -6.83 -7.85
N PHE A 226 3.83 -7.75 -7.65
CA PHE A 226 4.16 -9.05 -7.10
C PHE A 226 5.13 -9.80 -8.01
N ALA A 227 6.24 -10.26 -7.42
CA ALA A 227 7.13 -11.18 -8.10
C ALA A 227 6.36 -12.47 -8.41
N TYR A 228 6.46 -12.93 -9.66
CA TYR A 228 5.85 -14.18 -10.08
C TYR A 228 6.80 -14.92 -11.02
N GLN A 229 7.04 -16.18 -10.72
CA GLN A 229 7.70 -17.10 -11.64
C GLN A 229 6.77 -18.29 -11.87
N PRO A 230 6.49 -18.69 -13.12
CA PRO A 230 5.67 -19.87 -13.45
C PRO A 230 6.44 -21.17 -13.22
N ARG A 231 7.16 -21.26 -12.10
CA ARG A 231 7.91 -22.42 -11.63
C ARG A 231 7.49 -22.69 -10.19
N ARG A 232 7.27 -23.96 -9.89
CA ARG A 232 7.10 -24.41 -8.51
C ARG A 232 8.47 -24.71 -7.91
N ASP A 233 8.66 -24.28 -6.68
CA ASP A 233 9.83 -24.66 -5.89
C ASP A 233 9.70 -26.12 -5.38
N GLU A 234 10.68 -26.56 -4.60
CA GLU A 234 10.66 -27.89 -3.95
C GLU A 234 9.46 -28.06 -3.01
N SER A 235 8.91 -26.96 -2.48
CA SER A 235 7.73 -26.96 -1.61
C SER A 235 6.41 -26.96 -2.37
N ASN A 236 6.45 -27.03 -3.71
CA ASN A 236 5.29 -26.96 -4.61
C ASN A 236 4.55 -25.61 -4.55
N ALA A 237 5.16 -24.60 -3.92
CA ALA A 237 4.65 -23.23 -3.82
C ALA A 237 5.02 -22.41 -5.07
N LEU A 238 4.25 -21.36 -5.33
CA LEU A 238 4.53 -20.41 -6.41
C LEU A 238 5.62 -19.43 -5.95
N VAL A 239 6.75 -19.44 -6.64
CA VAL A 239 7.88 -18.55 -6.32
C VAL A 239 7.47 -17.09 -6.54
N GLY A 240 7.66 -16.27 -5.52
CA GLY A 240 7.31 -14.85 -5.47
C GLY A 240 5.98 -14.53 -4.78
N LEU A 241 5.09 -15.53 -4.59
CA LEU A 241 3.77 -15.40 -3.95
C LEU A 241 3.66 -16.19 -2.63
N GLU A 242 4.79 -16.50 -2.01
CA GLU A 242 4.85 -17.23 -0.75
C GLU A 242 4.33 -16.36 0.41
N THR A 243 3.82 -17.05 1.44
CA THR A 243 3.43 -16.44 2.71
C THR A 243 4.62 -15.72 3.34
N ILE A 244 4.38 -14.53 3.85
CA ILE A 244 5.35 -13.69 4.55
C ILE A 244 5.57 -14.26 5.95
N ASP A 245 6.76 -14.80 6.22
CA ASP A 245 7.24 -15.18 7.54
C ASP A 245 8.21 -14.12 8.12
N SER A 246 8.66 -14.28 9.37
CA SER A 246 9.55 -13.31 10.01
C SER A 246 10.87 -13.10 9.27
N ARG A 247 11.42 -14.14 8.63
CA ARG A 247 12.67 -14.03 7.87
C ARG A 247 12.47 -13.25 6.58
N ARG A 248 11.38 -13.51 5.88
CA ARG A 248 10.99 -12.84 4.64
C ARG A 248 10.58 -11.39 4.93
N MET A 249 10.02 -11.10 6.10
CA MET A 249 9.75 -9.72 6.52
C MET A 249 11.00 -8.87 6.45
N ASP A 250 12.15 -9.33 6.95
CA ASP A 250 13.39 -8.54 6.91
C ASP A 250 13.90 -8.32 5.49
N LEU A 251 13.74 -9.31 4.61
CA LEU A 251 14.03 -9.15 3.18
C LEU A 251 13.09 -8.15 2.52
N LEU A 252 11.80 -8.21 2.82
CA LEU A 252 10.80 -7.29 2.30
C LEU A 252 11.02 -5.88 2.85
N ARG A 253 11.45 -5.72 4.11
CA ARG A 253 11.88 -4.44 4.68
C ARG A 253 13.10 -3.87 3.95
N ALA A 254 14.08 -4.71 3.61
CA ALA A 254 15.24 -4.28 2.81
C ALA A 254 14.87 -3.95 1.36
N GLN A 255 13.85 -4.62 0.82
CA GLN A 255 13.27 -4.35 -0.50
C GLN A 255 12.23 -3.23 -0.49
N ARG A 256 11.79 -2.77 0.70
CA ARG A 256 10.99 -1.56 0.78
C ARG A 256 11.84 -0.51 0.13
N ILE A 257 11.36 -0.03 -1.00
CA ILE A 257 11.96 1.09 -1.66
C ILE A 257 11.77 2.22 -0.66
N ALA A 258 12.84 2.54 0.11
CA ALA A 258 12.92 3.73 0.95
C ALA A 258 12.37 4.89 0.13
N PRO A 259 11.78 5.94 0.73
CA PRO A 259 11.11 6.98 -0.02
C PRO A 259 12.13 7.83 -0.83
N SER A 260 12.75 7.29 -1.88
CA SER A 260 12.46 7.84 -3.17
C SER A 260 10.94 7.82 -3.23
N ILE A 261 10.34 8.99 -3.03
CA ILE A 261 9.04 9.33 -3.59
C ILE A 261 8.93 8.45 -4.82
N ARG A 262 8.16 7.35 -4.74
CA ARG A 262 7.81 6.68 -5.97
C ARG A 262 7.06 7.79 -6.66
N GLY A 263 7.67 8.36 -7.70
CA GLY A 263 6.88 9.00 -8.72
C GLY A 263 5.71 8.06 -8.98
N PRO A 264 4.49 8.59 -9.15
CA PRO A 264 3.28 7.81 -9.35
C PRO A 264 3.61 6.54 -10.15
N ARG A 265 3.12 5.39 -9.67
CA ARG A 265 3.29 4.01 -10.21
C ARG A 265 3.77 4.05 -11.65
N GLU A 266 4.83 3.31 -12.01
CA GLU A 266 5.30 3.24 -13.41
C GLU A 266 4.08 3.04 -14.32
N SER A 267 3.65 4.14 -14.94
CA SER A 267 2.38 4.19 -15.63
C SER A 267 2.42 3.11 -16.72
N LYS A 268 1.27 2.63 -17.18
CA LYS A 268 1.23 1.78 -18.39
C LYS A 268 2.10 2.38 -19.52
N TRP A 269 2.18 3.70 -19.54
CA TRP A 269 3.00 4.49 -20.45
C TRP A 269 4.50 4.36 -20.17
N ARG A 270 4.96 4.36 -18.92
CA ARG A 270 6.36 4.07 -18.57
C ARG A 270 6.77 2.66 -18.97
N ARG A 271 5.94 1.66 -18.64
CA ARG A 271 6.17 0.25 -19.05
C ARG A 271 6.23 0.13 -20.58
N TYR A 272 5.34 0.83 -21.29
CA TYR A 272 5.40 0.92 -22.75
C TYR A 272 6.71 1.54 -23.24
N VAL A 273 7.13 2.67 -22.67
CA VAL A 273 8.39 3.35 -23.02
C VAL A 273 9.61 2.48 -22.75
N ALA A 274 9.61 1.73 -21.63
CA ALA A 274 10.68 0.79 -21.27
C ALA A 274 10.77 -0.35 -22.31
N ARG A 275 9.65 -1.03 -22.59
CA ARG A 275 9.57 -2.08 -23.62
C ARG A 275 9.92 -1.55 -25.02
N PHE A 276 9.48 -0.33 -25.35
CA PHE A 276 9.82 0.35 -26.60
C PHE A 276 11.33 0.60 -26.70
N SER A 277 11.94 1.09 -25.62
CA SER A 277 13.37 1.37 -25.54
C SER A 277 14.22 0.12 -25.70
N GLU A 278 13.78 -0.99 -25.10
CA GLU A 278 14.39 -2.31 -25.23
C GLU A 278 14.24 -2.86 -26.65
N ARG A 279 13.01 -2.88 -27.19
CA ARG A 279 12.69 -3.42 -28.53
C ARG A 279 13.53 -2.78 -29.62
N TYR A 280 13.67 -1.45 -29.60
CA TYR A 280 14.43 -0.71 -30.62
C TYR A 280 15.91 -0.51 -30.25
N GLN A 281 16.36 -1.05 -29.11
CA GLN A 281 17.72 -0.89 -28.59
C GLN A 281 18.16 0.59 -28.63
N LEU A 282 17.32 1.46 -28.06
CA LEU A 282 17.55 2.90 -28.08
C LEU A 282 18.89 3.24 -27.40
N SER A 283 19.64 4.16 -28.02
CA SER A 283 20.86 4.74 -27.45
C SER A 283 20.55 5.54 -26.18
N ALA A 284 21.56 5.86 -25.38
CA ALA A 284 21.38 6.65 -24.17
C ALA A 284 20.66 7.99 -24.45
N ALA A 285 21.06 8.71 -25.50
CA ALA A 285 20.42 9.98 -25.91
C ALA A 285 18.96 9.80 -26.34
N GLN A 286 18.65 8.70 -27.06
CA GLN A 286 17.28 8.39 -27.45
C GLN A 286 16.41 8.02 -26.24
N ARG A 287 16.95 7.30 -25.24
CA ARG A 287 16.24 6.99 -23.99
C ARG A 287 15.91 8.24 -23.19
N THR A 288 16.89 9.15 -23.03
CA THR A 288 16.64 10.45 -22.38
C THR A 288 15.55 11.25 -23.10
N SER A 289 15.53 11.21 -24.43
CA SER A 289 14.46 11.83 -25.23
C SER A 289 13.10 11.17 -25.01
N ALA A 290 13.06 9.84 -24.94
CA ALA A 290 11.84 9.07 -24.66
C ALA A 290 11.29 9.39 -23.26
N GLU A 291 12.14 9.45 -22.24
CA GLU A 291 11.77 9.86 -20.87
C GLU A 291 11.23 11.28 -20.81
N THR A 292 11.82 12.21 -21.58
CA THR A 292 11.35 13.60 -21.64
C THR A 292 9.94 13.67 -22.25
N ILE A 293 9.70 12.92 -23.35
CA ILE A 293 8.37 12.83 -23.96
C ILE A 293 7.36 12.23 -22.98
N LEU A 294 7.76 11.17 -22.27
CA LEU A 294 6.91 10.52 -21.28
C LEU A 294 6.51 11.47 -20.15
N ARG A 295 7.46 12.21 -19.56
CA ARG A 295 7.16 13.18 -18.47
C ARG A 295 6.21 14.27 -18.92
N ASP A 296 6.37 14.79 -20.13
CA ASP A 296 5.47 15.78 -20.71
C ASP A 296 4.03 15.26 -20.87
N ILE A 297 3.90 14.01 -21.36
CA ILE A 297 2.59 13.37 -21.53
C ILE A 297 1.97 13.02 -20.16
N GLU A 298 2.74 12.51 -19.20
CA GLU A 298 2.29 12.24 -17.83
C GLU A 298 1.81 13.51 -17.11
N SER A 299 2.51 14.64 -17.28
CA SER A 299 2.07 15.93 -16.72
C SER A 299 0.69 16.33 -17.23
N ARG A 300 0.47 16.21 -18.54
CA ARG A 300 -0.83 16.55 -19.16
C ARG A 300 -1.95 15.59 -18.76
N ALA A 301 -1.61 14.33 -18.50
CA ALA A 301 -2.55 13.35 -17.98
C ALA A 301 -2.96 13.67 -16.54
N ALA A 302 -2.00 14.04 -15.69
CA ALA A 302 -2.27 14.45 -14.31
C ALA A 302 -3.18 15.70 -14.25
N ASP A 303 -2.96 16.69 -15.14
CA ASP A 303 -3.85 17.86 -15.25
C ASP A 303 -5.27 17.45 -15.67
N PHE A 304 -5.38 16.49 -16.59
CA PHE A 304 -6.66 15.95 -17.03
C PHE A 304 -7.40 15.23 -15.89
N GLU A 305 -6.71 14.34 -15.17
CA GLU A 305 -7.23 13.59 -14.02
C GLU A 305 -7.65 14.52 -12.89
N THR A 306 -6.88 15.57 -12.60
CA THR A 306 -7.26 16.57 -11.59
C THR A 306 -8.55 17.30 -11.97
N THR A 307 -8.74 17.57 -13.26
CA THR A 307 -9.91 18.33 -13.74
C THR A 307 -11.16 17.46 -13.91
N HIS A 308 -10.99 16.18 -14.30
CA HIS A 308 -12.10 15.31 -14.71
C HIS A 308 -12.29 14.08 -13.83
N GLY A 309 -11.34 13.76 -12.93
CA GLY A 309 -11.31 12.55 -12.13
C GLY A 309 -12.57 12.37 -11.29
N ALA A 310 -12.93 13.38 -10.49
CA ALA A 310 -14.14 13.35 -9.67
C ALA A 310 -15.41 13.12 -10.51
N LYS A 311 -15.50 13.73 -11.70
CA LYS A 311 -16.65 13.53 -12.60
C LYS A 311 -16.70 12.12 -13.18
N ILE A 312 -15.53 11.55 -13.52
CA ILE A 312 -15.43 10.17 -14.02
C ILE A 312 -15.87 9.21 -12.93
N GLU A 313 -15.39 9.40 -11.71
CA GLU A 313 -15.74 8.59 -10.55
C GLU A 313 -17.25 8.63 -10.27
N THR A 314 -17.86 9.82 -10.22
CA THR A 314 -19.33 9.96 -10.07
C THR A 314 -20.09 9.24 -11.18
N LEU A 315 -19.63 9.30 -12.44
CA LEU A 315 -20.29 8.59 -13.55
C LEU A 315 -20.19 7.06 -13.40
N ILE A 316 -19.09 6.55 -12.83
CA ILE A 316 -18.92 5.13 -12.55
C ILE A 316 -19.86 4.69 -11.43
N GLU A 317 -19.93 5.46 -10.34
CA GLU A 317 -20.84 5.21 -9.21
C GLU A 317 -22.32 5.22 -9.64
N GLU A 318 -22.69 6.10 -10.56
CA GLU A 318 -24.03 6.15 -11.17
C GLU A 318 -24.31 5.02 -12.17
N GLY A 319 -23.36 4.11 -12.41
CA GLY A 319 -23.47 3.03 -13.39
C GLY A 319 -23.45 3.50 -14.86
N LYS A 320 -23.05 4.75 -15.12
CA LYS A 320 -23.00 5.35 -16.47
C LYS A 320 -21.65 5.10 -17.15
N VAL A 321 -21.28 3.83 -17.28
CA VAL A 321 -19.97 3.38 -17.79
C VAL A 321 -19.64 3.96 -19.17
N ASP A 322 -20.61 4.03 -20.09
CA ASP A 322 -20.38 4.60 -21.43
C ASP A 322 -20.06 6.10 -21.40
N ALA A 323 -20.66 6.84 -20.45
CA ALA A 323 -20.38 8.26 -20.28
C ALA A 323 -19.00 8.47 -19.66
N ALA A 324 -18.63 7.65 -18.67
CA ALA A 324 -17.28 7.64 -18.09
C ALA A 324 -16.22 7.34 -19.17
N ARG A 325 -16.47 6.32 -20.01
CA ARG A 325 -15.60 5.96 -21.13
C ARG A 325 -15.44 7.09 -22.15
N LYS A 326 -16.49 7.87 -22.40
CA LYS A 326 -16.38 9.06 -23.27
C LYS A 326 -15.46 10.13 -22.68
N GLN A 327 -15.42 10.28 -21.35
CA GLN A 327 -14.48 11.21 -20.70
C GLN A 327 -13.04 10.70 -20.83
N THR A 328 -12.79 9.38 -20.75
CA THR A 328 -11.43 8.84 -20.83
C THR A 328 -10.82 8.87 -22.25
N VAL A 329 -11.59 9.17 -23.30
CA VAL A 329 -11.09 9.30 -24.70
C VAL A 329 -9.93 10.30 -24.81
N ALA A 330 -9.91 11.34 -23.98
CA ALA A 330 -8.81 12.30 -23.97
C ALA A 330 -7.49 11.69 -23.47
N LEU A 331 -7.54 10.77 -22.49
CA LEU A 331 -6.36 10.03 -22.02
C LEU A 331 -5.84 9.07 -23.10
N ASP A 332 -6.74 8.41 -23.84
CA ASP A 332 -6.36 7.56 -24.97
C ASP A 332 -5.64 8.38 -26.06
N ALA A 333 -6.14 9.59 -26.36
CA ALA A 333 -5.50 10.50 -27.32
C ALA A 333 -4.10 10.95 -26.85
N LEU A 334 -3.89 11.17 -25.54
CA LEU A 334 -2.57 11.46 -24.99
C LEU A 334 -1.61 10.26 -25.16
N PHE A 335 -2.10 9.04 -24.96
CA PHE A 335 -1.30 7.84 -25.19
C PHE A 335 -0.95 7.64 -26.67
N GLU A 336 -1.88 7.85 -27.59
CA GLU A 336 -1.59 7.83 -29.02
C GLU A 336 -0.52 8.86 -29.39
N GLN A 337 -0.58 10.06 -28.81
CA GLN A 337 0.42 11.09 -29.00
C GLN A 337 1.80 10.66 -28.48
N LEU A 338 1.86 9.99 -27.33
CA LEU A 338 3.09 9.37 -26.81
C LEU A 338 3.66 8.38 -27.83
N CYS A 339 2.85 7.43 -28.32
CA CYS A 339 3.27 6.45 -29.32
C CYS A 339 3.79 7.12 -30.60
N GLN A 340 3.09 8.13 -31.12
CA GLN A 340 3.51 8.87 -32.32
C GLN A 340 4.86 9.56 -32.13
N ARG A 341 5.10 10.19 -30.97
CA ARG A 341 6.38 10.86 -30.67
C ARG A 341 7.52 9.85 -30.49
N LEU A 342 7.28 8.75 -29.77
CA LEU A 342 8.27 7.70 -29.59
C LEU A 342 8.66 7.04 -30.91
N ASN A 343 7.71 6.77 -31.81
CA ASN A 343 7.96 6.19 -33.13
C ASN A 343 8.89 7.03 -34.03
N ARG A 344 9.18 8.29 -33.68
CA ARG A 344 10.14 9.14 -34.40
C ARG A 344 11.58 8.95 -33.92
N LEU A 345 11.79 8.39 -32.72
CA LEU A 345 13.11 8.25 -32.11
C LEU A 345 14.01 7.18 -32.76
N PRO A 346 13.53 5.96 -33.07
CA PRO A 346 14.38 4.91 -33.64
C PRO A 346 14.85 5.25 -35.06
N THR A 347 16.12 4.95 -35.34
CA THR A 347 16.71 5.05 -36.68
C THR A 347 16.15 3.99 -37.64
N VAL A 348 16.32 4.19 -38.94
CA VAL A 348 15.90 3.22 -39.96
C VAL A 348 16.53 1.84 -39.72
N GLN A 349 17.80 1.79 -39.34
CA GLN A 349 18.50 0.54 -39.01
C GLN A 349 17.91 -0.14 -37.77
N GLN A 350 17.66 0.60 -36.68
CA GLN A 350 17.03 0.05 -35.47
C GLN A 350 15.64 -0.53 -35.76
N ARG A 351 14.84 0.13 -36.62
CA ARG A 351 13.53 -0.39 -37.05
C ARG A 351 13.65 -1.67 -37.86
N ALA A 352 14.59 -1.73 -38.80
CA ALA A 352 14.85 -2.93 -39.60
C ALA A 352 15.29 -4.11 -38.70
N SER A 353 16.17 -3.86 -37.73
CA SER A 353 16.63 -4.87 -36.76
C SER A 353 15.53 -5.34 -35.80
N ALA A 354 14.62 -4.45 -35.38
CA ALA A 354 13.48 -4.83 -34.53
C ALA A 354 12.48 -5.71 -35.30
N ASN A 355 12.21 -5.38 -36.57
CA ASN A 355 11.28 -6.13 -37.41
C ASN A 355 11.81 -7.52 -37.81
N SER A 356 13.14 -7.70 -37.94
CA SER A 356 13.70 -9.02 -38.23
C SER A 356 13.69 -9.96 -37.02
N LYS A 357 13.74 -9.43 -35.80
CA LYS A 357 13.70 -10.20 -34.55
C LYS A 357 12.28 -10.59 -34.13
N THR A 358 11.32 -9.71 -34.39
CA THR A 358 9.92 -9.91 -33.98
C THR A 358 9.14 -10.24 -35.23
N GLY A 359 9.00 -11.52 -35.56
CA GLY A 359 7.99 -11.99 -36.52
C GLY A 359 6.54 -11.78 -36.02
N ASP A 360 6.36 -10.86 -35.08
CA ASP A 360 5.17 -10.65 -34.29
C ASP A 360 4.73 -9.19 -34.41
N THR A 361 3.48 -9.02 -34.81
CA THR A 361 2.86 -7.71 -35.05
C THR A 361 2.80 -6.96 -33.72
N PRO A 362 3.26 -5.69 -33.63
CA PRO A 362 3.24 -4.97 -32.37
C PRO A 362 1.82 -4.89 -31.81
N ASP A 363 1.63 -5.42 -30.59
CA ASP A 363 0.39 -5.27 -29.84
C ASP A 363 0.14 -3.79 -29.59
N ARG A 364 -0.90 -3.25 -30.23
CA ARG A 364 -1.28 -1.83 -30.16
C ARG A 364 -2.23 -1.52 -29.02
N ARG A 365 -2.57 -2.50 -28.16
CA ARG A 365 -3.53 -2.28 -27.08
C ARG A 365 -2.83 -1.86 -25.78
N PRO A 366 -3.20 -0.70 -25.18
CA PRO A 366 -2.75 -0.30 -23.85
C PRO A 366 -3.40 -1.09 -22.70
#